data_AF-A0A5B9FGZ7-F1
#
_entry.id   AF-A0A5B9FGZ7-F1
#
_cell.length_a   1.000
_cell.length_b   1.000
_cell.length_c   1.000
_cell.angle_alpha   90.00
_cell.angle_beta   90.00
_cell.angle_gamma   90.00
#
_symmetry.space_group_name_H-M   'P 1'
#
loop_
_entity.id
_entity.type
_entity.pdbx_description
1 polymer ?
#
loop_
_entity_poly.entity_id
_entity_poly.type
_entity_poly.pdbx_seq_one_letter_code
_entity_poly.pdbx_strand_id
1 'polypeptide(L)'
;MSLGGHHLAIYNFGIHTASYMTAVIQGFALREPLNFEAATRAVGFVGRSGYAGEPGPESWGEQVFPRFLKAGQTGAVSSLSLWHDIESLMAFTYAGVHADALKHARYWNQKQAWPPLVLFWVSAGELPSWSEAVRRFELLADRGPTPEAFSFKSAFDTRGATCPIDRERVKALAEQNIEGQADLLSVVRTLPV
;
A
#
# COMPACT_ATOMS: atom_id res chain seq x y z
N MET A 1 1.69 20.82 -1.90
CA MET A 1 0.93 21.26 -0.70
C MET A 1 -0.43 20.59 -0.75
N SER A 2 -0.65 19.57 0.09
CA SER A 2 -1.99 19.03 0.31
C SER A 2 -2.81 20.13 1.00
N LEU A 3 -3.74 20.75 0.26
CA LEU A 3 -4.82 21.52 0.88
C LEU A 3 -5.58 20.50 1.75
N GLY A 4 -5.64 20.72 3.06
CA GLY A 4 -6.12 19.75 4.08
C GLY A 4 -7.56 19.24 3.96
N GLY A 5 -8.16 19.29 2.76
CA GLY A 5 -9.44 18.69 2.43
C GLY A 5 -9.36 17.37 1.67
N HIS A 6 -8.18 16.75 1.49
CA HIS A 6 -8.05 15.45 0.82
C HIS A 6 -7.02 14.54 1.51
N HIS A 7 -7.22 13.24 1.35
CA HIS A 7 -6.23 12.20 1.65
C HIS A 7 -5.86 11.44 0.38
N LEU A 8 -4.64 10.91 0.35
CA LEU A 8 -4.17 10.02 -0.68
C LEU A 8 -4.52 8.58 -0.31
N ALA A 9 -5.32 7.93 -1.14
CA ALA A 9 -5.55 6.50 -1.07
C ALA A 9 -4.48 5.73 -1.83
N ILE A 10 -4.07 4.59 -1.28
CA ILE A 10 -3.29 3.57 -1.98
C ILE A 10 -4.00 2.23 -1.88
N TYR A 11 -4.13 1.57 -3.04
CA TYR A 11 -4.50 0.18 -3.13
C TYR A 11 -3.39 -0.61 -3.81
N ASN A 12 -3.01 -1.74 -3.23
CA ASN A 12 -2.10 -2.70 -3.86
C ASN A 12 -2.78 -4.06 -3.99
N PHE A 13 -2.35 -4.81 -4.99
CA PHE A 13 -2.86 -6.14 -5.27
C PHE A 13 -1.74 -7.03 -5.78
N GLY A 14 -1.64 -8.21 -5.19
CA GLY A 14 -0.72 -9.27 -5.57
C GLY A 14 -1.40 -10.62 -5.55
N ILE A 15 -0.71 -11.61 -6.11
CA ILE A 15 -1.11 -13.01 -5.99
C ILE A 15 0.09 -13.77 -5.47
N HIS A 16 -0.07 -14.48 -4.37
CA HIS A 16 0.98 -15.29 -3.79
C HIS A 16 1.32 -16.52 -4.64
N THR A 17 2.56 -16.99 -4.52
CA THR A 17 3.07 -18.20 -5.18
C THR A 17 2.54 -19.48 -4.53
N ALA A 18 2.09 -19.41 -3.29
CA ALA A 18 1.51 -20.49 -2.52
C ALA A 18 0.41 -19.97 -1.56
N SER A 19 -0.28 -20.89 -0.88
CA SER A 19 -1.27 -20.52 0.14
C SER A 19 -0.61 -19.85 1.36
N TYR A 20 -1.34 -18.95 2.01
CA TYR A 20 -0.85 -18.10 3.09
C TYR A 20 -0.33 -18.89 4.32
N MET A 21 -0.85 -20.10 4.55
CA MET A 21 -0.45 -20.97 5.67
C MET A 21 0.77 -21.87 5.38
N THR A 22 1.43 -21.69 4.23
CA THR A 22 2.57 -22.54 3.84
C THR A 22 3.91 -21.94 4.29
N ALA A 23 4.92 -22.79 4.48
CA ALA A 23 6.28 -22.34 4.80
C ALA A 23 6.85 -21.37 3.75
N VAL A 24 6.40 -21.46 2.49
CA VAL A 24 6.82 -20.55 1.39
C VAL A 24 6.37 -19.11 1.63
N ILE A 25 5.22 -18.90 2.28
CA ILE A 25 4.65 -17.57 2.54
C ILE A 25 4.92 -17.10 3.98
N GLN A 26 5.53 -17.96 4.82
CA GLN A 26 5.77 -17.65 6.23
C GLN A 26 6.57 -16.35 6.43
N GLY A 27 7.59 -16.10 5.61
CA GLY A 27 8.38 -14.87 5.69
C GLY A 27 7.55 -13.61 5.42
N PHE A 28 6.54 -13.67 4.55
CA PHE A 28 5.57 -12.60 4.36
C PHE A 28 4.64 -12.48 5.56
N ALA A 29 4.02 -13.59 5.98
CA ALA A 29 3.02 -13.61 7.05
C ALA A 29 3.56 -13.08 8.38
N LEU A 30 4.84 -13.35 8.69
CA LEU A 30 5.51 -12.81 9.89
C LEU A 30 5.83 -11.31 9.77
N ARG A 31 6.02 -10.78 8.54
CA ARG A 31 6.31 -9.36 8.31
C ARG A 31 5.06 -8.51 8.23
N GLU A 32 3.95 -9.06 7.74
CA GLU A 32 2.70 -8.32 7.53
C GLU A 32 2.21 -7.53 8.76
N PRO A 33 2.04 -8.12 9.95
CA PRO A 33 1.59 -7.36 11.13
C PRO A 33 2.59 -6.27 11.55
N LEU A 34 3.89 -6.52 11.41
CA LEU A 34 4.94 -5.53 11.70
C LEU A 34 4.92 -4.38 10.69
N ASN A 35 4.59 -4.67 9.42
CA ASN A 35 4.46 -3.67 8.38
C ASN A 35 3.23 -2.78 8.61
N PHE A 36 2.13 -3.35 9.09
CA PHE A 36 0.95 -2.59 9.48
C PHE A 36 1.20 -1.72 10.71
N GLU A 37 1.91 -2.23 11.70
CA GLU A 37 2.32 -1.44 12.86
C GLU A 37 3.27 -0.31 12.46
N ALA A 38 4.22 -0.57 11.55
CA ALA A 38 5.10 0.46 11.00
C ALA A 38 4.29 1.54 10.25
N ALA A 39 3.25 1.16 9.50
CA ALA A 39 2.34 2.12 8.86
C ALA A 39 1.65 3.00 9.90
N THR A 40 1.09 2.42 10.97
CA THR A 40 0.44 3.16 12.07
C THR A 40 1.38 4.19 12.72
N ARG A 41 2.67 3.86 12.83
CA ARG A 41 3.70 4.76 13.40
C ARG A 41 4.24 5.78 12.39
N ALA A 42 3.99 5.60 11.10
CA ALA A 42 4.58 6.44 10.07
C ALA A 42 3.93 7.82 10.03
N VAL A 43 4.75 8.85 9.86
CA VAL A 43 4.26 10.22 9.69
C VAL A 43 3.32 10.28 8.49
N GLY A 44 2.15 10.87 8.68
CA GLY A 44 1.17 11.07 7.62
C GLY A 44 0.32 9.86 7.27
N PHE A 45 0.38 8.77 8.04
CA PHE A 45 -0.62 7.71 7.99
C PHE A 45 -1.95 8.19 8.59
N VAL A 46 -3.05 7.96 7.88
CA VAL A 46 -4.41 8.33 8.33
C VAL A 46 -5.18 7.11 8.83
N GLY A 47 -5.05 5.98 8.12
CA GLY A 47 -5.75 4.75 8.46
C GLY A 47 -5.70 3.71 7.34
N ARG A 48 -6.21 2.52 7.63
CA ARG A 48 -6.32 1.43 6.65
C ARG A 48 -7.64 0.70 6.81
N SER A 49 -8.13 0.12 5.72
CA SER A 49 -9.21 -0.87 5.79
C SER A 49 -8.71 -2.11 6.53
N GLY A 50 -9.56 -2.68 7.36
CA GLY A 50 -9.39 -4.06 7.80
C GLY A 50 -9.97 -5.06 6.80
N TYR A 51 -10.14 -6.29 7.27
CA TYR A 51 -10.73 -7.39 6.52
C TYR A 51 -11.92 -7.94 7.30
N ALA A 52 -12.99 -8.33 6.61
CA ALA A 52 -14.20 -8.81 7.24
C ALA A 52 -13.92 -10.09 8.05
N GLY A 53 -14.29 -10.09 9.33
CA GLY A 53 -14.10 -11.23 10.24
C GLY A 53 -12.69 -11.39 10.80
N GLU A 54 -11.74 -10.52 10.42
CA GLU A 54 -10.39 -10.52 10.97
C GLU A 54 -10.25 -9.48 12.09
N PRO A 55 -9.39 -9.71 13.10
CA PRO A 55 -9.08 -8.69 14.10
C PRO A 55 -8.45 -7.44 13.47
N GLY A 56 -8.86 -6.25 13.93
CA GLY A 56 -8.28 -4.99 13.49
C GLY A 56 -9.34 -3.93 13.18
N PRO A 57 -9.02 -2.93 12.33
CA PRO A 57 -9.97 -1.91 11.92
C PRO A 57 -11.13 -2.52 11.13
N GLU A 58 -12.24 -1.78 11.01
CA GLU A 58 -13.37 -2.19 10.18
C GLU A 58 -12.98 -2.25 8.69
N SER A 59 -13.59 -3.18 7.95
CA SER A 59 -13.43 -3.23 6.49
C SER A 59 -14.22 -2.11 5.83
N TRP A 60 -13.60 -1.40 4.88
CA TRP A 60 -14.27 -0.34 4.11
C TRP A 60 -15.09 -0.96 2.97
N GLY A 61 -16.21 -1.58 3.35
CA GLY A 61 -17.08 -2.35 2.47
C GLY A 61 -16.63 -3.80 2.26
N GLU A 62 -17.30 -4.51 1.35
CA GLU A 62 -16.94 -5.88 0.97
C GLU A 62 -15.65 -5.90 0.16
N GLN A 63 -14.69 -6.74 0.57
CA GLN A 63 -13.44 -6.91 -0.15
C GLN A 63 -13.68 -7.61 -1.49
N VAL A 64 -13.21 -6.96 -2.55
CA VAL A 64 -13.23 -7.50 -3.92
C VAL A 64 -11.83 -7.42 -4.53
N PHE A 65 -11.59 -8.23 -5.56
CA PHE A 65 -10.31 -8.29 -6.27
C PHE A 65 -10.47 -7.89 -7.73
N PRO A 66 -9.40 -7.35 -8.36
CA PRO A 66 -9.44 -7.01 -9.78
C PRO A 66 -9.56 -8.26 -10.65
N ARG A 67 -10.02 -8.06 -11.88
CA ARG A 67 -10.17 -9.04 -12.97
C ARG A 67 -8.90 -9.83 -13.32
N PHE A 68 -7.76 -9.43 -12.77
CA PHE A 68 -6.48 -10.14 -12.91
C PHE A 68 -6.42 -11.43 -12.09
N LEU A 69 -7.26 -11.57 -11.06
CA LEU A 69 -7.45 -12.83 -10.35
C LEU A 69 -8.35 -13.75 -11.20
N LYS A 70 -7.80 -14.87 -11.69
CA LYS A 70 -8.58 -15.80 -12.52
C LYS A 70 -9.60 -16.57 -11.69
N ALA A 71 -10.70 -16.99 -12.33
CA ALA A 71 -11.69 -17.85 -11.69
C ALA A 71 -11.04 -19.12 -11.10
N GLY A 72 -11.32 -19.41 -9.83
CA GLY A 72 -10.75 -20.53 -9.09
C GLY A 72 -9.31 -20.34 -8.61
N GLN A 73 -8.66 -19.20 -8.92
CA GLN A 73 -7.34 -18.87 -8.39
C GLN A 73 -7.45 -18.37 -6.95
N THR A 74 -6.53 -18.83 -6.09
CA THR A 74 -6.44 -18.46 -4.67
C THR A 74 -5.13 -17.71 -4.40
N GLY A 75 -4.98 -17.20 -3.18
CA GLY A 75 -3.76 -16.49 -2.76
C GLY A 75 -3.72 -15.02 -3.15
N ALA A 76 -4.86 -14.43 -3.50
CA ALA A 76 -5.00 -12.99 -3.68
C ALA A 76 -4.67 -12.26 -2.37
N VAL A 77 -3.85 -11.22 -2.46
CA VAL A 77 -3.56 -10.32 -1.35
C VAL A 77 -3.73 -8.89 -1.81
N SER A 78 -4.31 -8.05 -0.95
CA SER A 78 -4.49 -6.64 -1.24
C SER A 78 -4.59 -5.84 0.05
N SER A 79 -4.12 -4.61 0.05
CA SER A 79 -4.34 -3.66 1.14
C SER A 79 -4.83 -2.32 0.61
N LEU A 80 -5.54 -1.60 1.48
CA LEU A 80 -6.12 -0.29 1.20
C LEU A 80 -5.85 0.63 2.39
N SER A 81 -5.19 1.77 2.14
CA SER A 81 -4.87 2.74 3.20
C SER A 81 -4.94 4.18 2.72
N LEU A 82 -5.07 5.10 3.68
CA LEU A 82 -5.13 6.54 3.49
C LEU A 82 -3.91 7.23 4.13
N TRP A 83 -3.42 8.25 3.45
CA TRP A 83 -2.24 9.02 3.80
C TRP A 83 -2.50 10.51 3.59
N HIS A 84 -1.80 11.38 4.32
CA HIS A 84 -1.94 12.83 4.14
C HIS A 84 -1.48 13.31 2.76
N ASP A 85 -0.41 12.71 2.22
CA ASP A 85 0.15 13.09 0.93
C ASP A 85 1.04 12.00 0.31
N ILE A 86 1.59 12.30 -0.86
CA ILE A 86 2.43 11.38 -1.63
C ILE A 86 3.78 11.19 -0.93
N GLU A 87 4.37 12.26 -0.40
CA GLU A 87 5.69 12.18 0.22
C GLU A 87 5.69 11.29 1.48
N SER A 88 4.66 11.40 2.32
CA SER A 88 4.50 10.57 3.51
C SER A 88 4.37 9.09 3.18
N LEU A 89 3.51 8.77 2.20
CA LEU A 89 3.33 7.41 1.73
C LEU A 89 4.62 6.86 1.09
N MET A 90 5.36 7.66 0.30
CA MET A 90 6.62 7.23 -0.29
C MET A 90 7.69 6.95 0.76
N ALA A 91 7.78 7.81 1.79
CA ALA A 91 8.72 7.64 2.90
C ALA A 91 8.46 6.35 3.66
N PHE A 92 7.19 5.97 3.88
CA PHE A 92 6.85 4.67 4.43
C PHE A 92 7.17 3.51 3.47
N THR A 93 6.80 3.65 2.19
CA THR A 93 6.87 2.55 1.21
C THR A 93 8.31 2.12 0.93
N TYR A 94 9.24 3.08 0.80
CA TYR A 94 10.59 2.82 0.29
C TYR A 94 11.69 2.90 1.35
N ALA A 95 11.35 3.03 2.63
CA ALA A 95 12.31 2.99 3.73
C ALA A 95 11.85 2.05 4.87
N GLY A 96 12.75 1.82 5.84
CA GLY A 96 12.43 1.10 7.08
C GLY A 96 11.87 -0.32 6.87
N VAL A 97 10.82 -0.64 7.61
CA VAL A 97 10.21 -1.97 7.70
C VAL A 97 9.62 -2.43 6.36
N HIS A 98 8.90 -1.56 5.66
CA HIS A 98 8.28 -1.95 4.38
C HIS A 98 9.33 -2.20 3.29
N ALA A 99 10.37 -1.37 3.25
CA ALA A 99 11.47 -1.57 2.30
C ALA A 99 12.17 -2.92 2.49
N ASP A 100 12.23 -3.45 3.71
CA ASP A 100 12.74 -4.81 3.97
C ASP A 100 11.86 -5.86 3.27
N ALA A 101 10.54 -5.82 3.50
CA ALA A 101 9.59 -6.72 2.87
C ALA A 101 9.65 -6.64 1.32
N LEU A 102 9.75 -5.44 0.76
CA LEU A 102 9.81 -5.25 -0.70
C LEU A 102 11.04 -5.91 -1.36
N LYS A 103 12.18 -6.02 -0.67
CA LYS A 103 13.38 -6.72 -1.19
C LYS A 103 13.12 -8.20 -1.45
N HIS A 104 12.19 -8.77 -0.70
CA HIS A 104 11.84 -10.18 -0.70
C HIS A 104 10.54 -10.49 -1.45
N ALA A 105 9.77 -9.47 -1.84
CA ALA A 105 8.45 -9.63 -2.45
C ALA A 105 8.38 -10.62 -3.63
N ARG A 106 9.46 -10.75 -4.42
CA ARG A 106 9.54 -11.70 -5.56
C ARG A 106 9.50 -13.18 -5.16
N TYR A 107 9.80 -13.51 -3.91
CA TYR A 107 9.76 -14.89 -3.41
C TYR A 107 8.33 -15.31 -3.06
N TRP A 108 7.52 -14.34 -2.62
CA TRP A 108 6.15 -14.57 -2.17
C TRP A 108 5.10 -14.30 -3.24
N ASN A 109 5.39 -13.41 -4.19
CA ASN A 109 4.43 -12.96 -5.19
C ASN A 109 4.74 -13.49 -6.57
N GLN A 110 3.68 -13.86 -7.30
CA GLN A 110 3.75 -14.14 -8.73
C GLN A 110 4.21 -12.88 -9.47
N LYS A 111 4.97 -13.08 -10.56
CA LYS A 111 5.32 -11.99 -11.45
C LYS A 111 4.04 -11.48 -12.12
N GLN A 112 3.61 -10.29 -11.72
CA GLN A 112 2.42 -9.65 -12.25
C GLN A 112 2.65 -8.99 -13.61
N ALA A 113 1.61 -8.97 -14.43
CA ALA A 113 1.54 -8.22 -15.68
C ALA A 113 0.72 -6.92 -15.56
N TRP A 114 0.25 -6.59 -14.35
CA TRP A 114 -0.56 -5.42 -14.00
C TRP A 114 0.26 -4.44 -13.12
N PRO A 115 -0.22 -3.20 -12.90
CA PRO A 115 0.43 -2.23 -12.02
C PRO A 115 0.58 -2.74 -10.58
N PRO A 116 1.65 -2.45 -9.83
CA PRO A 116 1.80 -2.92 -8.44
C PRO A 116 0.85 -2.27 -7.45
N LEU A 117 0.40 -1.06 -7.75
CA LEU A 117 -0.46 -0.26 -6.90
C LEU A 117 -1.18 0.79 -7.74
N VAL A 118 -2.24 1.35 -7.18
CA VAL A 118 -2.87 2.60 -7.64
C VAL A 118 -2.92 3.59 -6.49
N LEU A 119 -2.73 4.86 -6.84
CA LEU A 119 -2.92 6.03 -6.00
C LEU A 119 -4.09 6.85 -6.55
N PHE A 120 -4.89 7.40 -5.65
CA PHE A 120 -5.98 8.32 -6.01
C PHE A 120 -6.32 9.21 -4.81
N TRP A 121 -6.81 10.42 -5.07
CA TRP A 121 -7.23 11.34 -4.01
C TRP A 121 -8.68 11.06 -3.60
N VAL A 122 -8.94 11.13 -2.29
CA VAL A 122 -10.27 11.10 -1.68
C VAL A 122 -10.47 12.36 -0.84
N SER A 123 -11.70 12.83 -0.71
CA SER A 123 -11.97 13.97 0.18
C SER A 123 -11.73 13.59 1.64
N ALA A 124 -11.22 14.54 2.43
CA ALA A 124 -10.93 14.30 3.84
C ALA A 124 -12.23 13.96 4.59
N GLY A 125 -12.18 12.93 5.43
CA GLY A 125 -13.35 12.38 6.13
C GLY A 125 -14.10 11.28 5.36
N GLU A 126 -13.81 11.09 4.07
CA GLU A 126 -14.34 9.97 3.30
C GLU A 126 -13.42 8.75 3.38
N LEU A 127 -14.02 7.56 3.34
CA LEU A 127 -13.32 6.29 3.26
C LEU A 127 -13.59 5.64 1.89
N PRO A 128 -12.54 5.32 1.11
CA PRO A 128 -12.73 4.59 -0.13
C PRO A 128 -13.23 3.18 0.15
N SER A 129 -14.13 2.66 -0.68
CA SER A 129 -14.47 1.24 -0.62
C SER A 129 -13.46 0.38 -1.39
N TRP A 130 -13.35 -0.91 -1.04
CA TRP A 130 -12.60 -1.88 -1.83
C TRP A 130 -13.02 -1.90 -3.30
N SER A 131 -14.33 -1.79 -3.57
CA SER A 131 -14.85 -1.77 -4.95
C SER A 131 -14.35 -0.56 -5.74
N GLU A 132 -14.26 0.62 -5.11
CA GLU A 132 -13.72 1.83 -5.74
C GLU A 132 -12.23 1.68 -5.99
N ALA A 133 -11.49 1.19 -5.00
CA ALA A 133 -10.07 0.94 -5.13
C ALA A 133 -9.74 0.00 -6.30
N VAL A 134 -10.50 -1.09 -6.46
CA VAL A 134 -10.36 -2.02 -7.60
C VAL A 134 -10.68 -1.34 -8.92
N ARG A 135 -11.76 -0.55 -9.01
CA ARG A 135 -12.08 0.20 -10.24
C ARG A 135 -10.95 1.16 -10.65
N ARG A 136 -10.38 1.91 -9.70
CA ARG A 136 -9.25 2.81 -9.96
C ARG A 136 -8.01 2.02 -10.39
N PHE A 137 -7.76 0.87 -9.79
CA PHE A 137 -6.63 0.02 -10.15
C PHE A 137 -6.72 -0.52 -11.57
N GLU A 138 -7.90 -1.00 -11.97
CA GLU A 138 -8.16 -1.45 -13.34
C GLU A 138 -8.12 -0.28 -14.34
N LEU A 139 -8.62 0.89 -13.95
CA LEU A 139 -8.51 2.11 -14.77
C LEU A 139 -7.05 2.45 -15.09
N LEU A 140 -6.16 2.39 -14.08
CA LEU A 140 -4.72 2.60 -14.27
C LEU A 140 -4.11 1.54 -15.20
N ALA A 141 -4.52 0.28 -15.05
CA ALA A 141 -4.02 -0.79 -15.91
C ALA A 141 -4.45 -0.61 -17.38
N ASP A 142 -5.67 -0.12 -17.62
CA ASP A 142 -6.26 -0.06 -18.95
C ASP A 142 -5.89 1.21 -19.70
N ARG A 143 -5.78 2.35 -18.99
CA ARG A 143 -5.59 3.68 -19.59
C ARG A 143 -4.24 4.29 -19.28
N GLY A 144 -3.47 3.70 -18.38
CA GLY A 144 -2.28 4.33 -17.82
C GLY A 144 -2.63 5.45 -16.82
N PRO A 145 -1.63 6.21 -16.36
CA PRO A 145 -1.82 7.19 -15.28
C PRO A 145 -2.69 8.38 -15.69
N THR A 146 -3.69 8.69 -14.86
CA THR A 146 -4.54 9.88 -14.94
C THR A 146 -4.72 10.50 -13.55
N PRO A 147 -5.22 11.74 -13.41
CA PRO A 147 -5.59 12.30 -12.11
C PRO A 147 -6.52 11.43 -11.26
N GLU A 148 -7.37 10.64 -11.92
CA GLU A 148 -8.29 9.72 -11.25
C GLU A 148 -7.57 8.47 -10.71
N ALA A 149 -6.55 7.97 -11.41
CA ALA A 149 -5.84 6.76 -11.01
C ALA A 149 -4.39 6.81 -11.49
N PHE A 150 -3.45 6.84 -10.55
CA PHE A 150 -2.04 7.05 -10.87
C PHE A 150 -1.07 6.23 -10.00
N SER A 151 0.23 6.45 -10.15
CA SER A 151 1.27 5.81 -9.36
C SER A 151 2.36 6.82 -9.01
N PHE A 152 3.31 6.46 -8.15
CA PHE A 152 4.45 7.33 -7.82
C PHE A 152 5.26 7.79 -9.04
N LYS A 153 5.29 6.98 -10.12
CA LYS A 153 6.03 7.33 -11.34
C LYS A 153 5.40 8.52 -12.09
N SER A 154 4.10 8.72 -11.92
CA SER A 154 3.33 9.75 -12.61
C SER A 154 2.31 10.32 -11.63
N ALA A 155 2.78 11.17 -10.71
CA ALA A 155 1.97 11.70 -9.63
C ALA A 155 1.16 12.93 -10.05
N PHE A 156 -0.04 13.07 -9.48
CA PHE A 156 -0.93 14.20 -9.67
C PHE A 156 -1.32 14.82 -8.32
N ASP A 157 -1.52 16.13 -8.28
CA ASP A 157 -2.08 16.83 -7.12
C ASP A 157 -3.61 16.71 -7.06
N THR A 158 -4.24 17.25 -6.01
CA THR A 158 -5.71 17.20 -5.82
C THR A 158 -6.50 17.99 -6.87
N ARG A 159 -5.83 18.77 -7.73
CA ARG A 159 -6.43 19.50 -8.86
C ARG A 159 -6.17 18.80 -10.19
N GLY A 160 -5.52 17.64 -10.16
CA GLY A 160 -5.18 16.85 -11.34
C GLY A 160 -3.99 17.40 -12.15
N ALA A 161 -3.21 18.33 -11.59
CA ALA A 161 -1.96 18.76 -12.20
C ALA A 161 -0.84 17.77 -11.87
N THR A 162 0.08 17.54 -12.80
CA THR A 162 1.27 16.73 -12.51
C THR A 162 2.06 17.33 -11.35
N CYS A 163 2.37 16.53 -10.34
CA CYS A 163 3.01 16.98 -9.12
C CYS A 163 4.42 16.37 -9.01
N PRO A 164 5.50 17.17 -9.04
CA PRO A 164 6.81 16.66 -8.74
C PRO A 164 6.90 16.31 -7.24
N ILE A 165 7.48 15.14 -6.95
CA ILE A 165 7.67 14.67 -5.57
C ILE A 165 8.84 15.44 -4.94
N ASP A 166 8.62 16.00 -3.76
CA ASP A 166 9.67 16.61 -2.95
C ASP A 166 10.53 15.52 -2.29
N ARG A 167 11.70 15.25 -2.88
CA ARG A 167 12.60 14.18 -2.45
C ARG A 167 13.28 14.46 -1.11
N GLU A 168 13.56 15.72 -0.80
CA GLU A 168 14.17 16.09 0.48
C GLU A 168 13.16 15.88 1.60
N ARG A 169 11.88 16.21 1.36
CA ARG A 169 10.80 15.90 2.30
C ARG A 169 10.62 14.40 2.50
N VAL A 170 10.63 13.59 1.41
CA VAL A 170 10.57 12.12 1.52
C VAL A 170 11.72 11.59 2.39
N LYS A 171 12.94 12.09 2.18
CA LYS A 171 14.12 11.67 2.95
C LYS A 171 13.98 12.00 4.44
N ALA A 172 13.59 13.23 4.78
CA ALA A 172 13.40 13.63 6.17
C ALA A 172 12.31 12.80 6.89
N LEU A 173 11.18 12.55 6.21
CA LEU A 173 10.10 11.71 6.73
C LEU A 173 10.56 10.25 6.90
N ALA A 174 11.37 9.74 5.97
CA ALA A 174 11.91 8.38 6.05
C ALA A 174 12.88 8.21 7.24
N GLU A 175 13.75 9.18 7.48
CA GLU A 175 14.66 9.19 8.64
C GLU A 175 13.87 9.17 9.96
N GLN A 176 12.84 10.01 10.06
CA GLN A 176 11.95 10.05 11.23
C GLN A 176 11.20 8.72 11.44
N ASN A 177 10.67 8.13 10.36
CA ASN A 177 9.99 6.83 10.43
C ASN A 177 10.95 5.72 10.88
N ILE A 178 12.19 5.70 10.38
CA ILE A 178 13.20 4.70 10.76
C ILE A 178 13.50 4.78 12.25
N GLU A 179 13.66 5.99 12.81
CA GLU A 179 13.88 6.18 14.24
C GLU A 179 12.71 5.64 15.06
N GLY A 180 11.47 5.99 14.70
CA GLY A 180 10.26 5.52 15.38
C GLY A 180 9.91 4.04 15.20
N GLN A 181 10.62 3.34 14.32
CA GLN A 181 10.38 1.93 13.97
C GLN A 181 11.61 1.04 14.21
N ALA A 182 12.62 1.53 14.94
CA ALA A 182 13.90 0.84 15.11
C ALA A 182 13.72 -0.56 15.75
N ASP A 183 12.80 -0.70 16.70
CA ASP A 183 12.40 -1.96 17.32
C ASP A 183 11.83 -2.94 16.30
N LEU A 184 10.86 -2.51 15.49
CA LEU A 184 10.26 -3.34 14.44
C LEU A 184 11.30 -3.75 13.38
N LEU A 185 12.16 -2.81 13.00
CA LEU A 185 13.21 -3.03 12.02
C LEU A 185 14.23 -4.07 12.50
N SER A 186 14.53 -4.08 13.81
CA SER A 186 15.39 -5.11 14.41
C SER A 186 14.78 -6.51 14.29
N VAL A 187 13.46 -6.63 14.45
CA VAL A 187 12.75 -7.91 14.35
C VAL A 187 12.72 -8.39 12.90
N VAL A 188 12.25 -7.56 11.94
CA VAL A 188 12.06 -8.00 10.54
C VAL A 188 13.34 -8.48 9.87
N ARG A 189 14.50 -7.94 10.27
CA ARG A 189 15.82 -8.35 9.77
C ARG A 189 16.23 -9.76 10.20
N THR A 190 15.59 -10.32 11.23
CA THR A 190 15.85 -11.68 11.71
C THR A 190 14.85 -12.70 11.16
N LEU A 191 13.77 -12.24 10.53
CA LEU A 191 12.72 -13.12 10.00
C LEU A 191 13.17 -13.87 8.74
N PRO A 192 12.73 -15.14 8.56
CA PRO A 192 13.03 -15.90 7.35
C PRO A 192 12.47 -15.21 6.11
N VAL A 193 13.11 -15.42 4.96
CA VAL A 193 12.52 -15.07 3.66
C VAL A 193 11.53 -16.14 3.26
#